data_AF-A0A7M2A6J0-F1
#
_entry.id   AF-A0A7M2A6J0-F1
#
_cell.length_a   1.000
_cell.length_b   1.000
_cell.length_c   1.000
_cell.angle_alpha   90.00
_cell.angle_beta   90.00
_cell.angle_gamma   90.00
#
_symmetry.space_group_name_H-M   'P 1'
#
loop_
_entity.id
_entity.type
_entity.pdbx_description
1 polymer ?
#
loop_
_entity_poly.entity_id
_entity_poly.type
_entity_poly.pdbx_seq_one_letter_code
_entity_poly.pdbx_strand_id
1 'polypeptide(L)'
;MTRVAVMVIHGLGMQKEDYADTLISRLHKEFDQVMVWPGAAKQVLDIEPVYWADVFEEREEALFQQLVSSQGLNYQVLRRFVIHYLADAVAYQPVEHQGHNYDAVHRTLNRAMHALAQRNGPEAPLCIIAHSLGAVIASNFFYDLQYPSSRIPSIVDVTSALERGDTLTNFYSFGTTLPLWSLRYHDFSRPIQVPSPLAGQYFPGLEGEWVNFYDRDDILGYPLRPIDPAYEAAVKEDMEINSGGLIGSWNPLSHGGYFSNGTMNRRIAQGLARTWTWVNRDLY
;
A
#
# COMPACT_ATOMS: atom_id res chain seq x y z
N MET A 1 -4.94 -25.86 -2.69
CA MET A 1 -4.64 -24.90 -1.61
C MET A 1 -4.34 -23.57 -2.26
N THR A 2 -5.10 -22.55 -1.90
CA THR A 2 -5.02 -21.21 -2.50
C THR A 2 -4.12 -20.34 -1.62
N ARG A 3 -3.10 -19.74 -2.24
CA ARG A 3 -2.21 -18.77 -1.58
C ARG A 3 -2.89 -17.41 -1.51
N VAL A 4 -2.47 -16.57 -0.56
CA VAL A 4 -2.86 -15.16 -0.50
C VAL A 4 -1.84 -14.36 -1.31
N ALA A 5 -2.33 -13.68 -2.35
CA ALA A 5 -1.53 -12.74 -3.12
C ALA A 5 -1.37 -11.44 -2.31
N VAL A 6 -0.14 -10.98 -2.12
CA VAL A 6 0.17 -9.79 -1.33
C VAL A 6 0.98 -8.82 -2.17
N MET A 7 0.47 -7.61 -2.36
CA MET A 7 1.17 -6.55 -3.08
C MET A 7 1.70 -5.52 -2.06
N VAL A 8 3.00 -5.26 -2.09
CA VAL A 8 3.65 -4.27 -1.21
C VAL A 8 3.99 -3.02 -2.00
N ILE A 9 3.50 -1.85 -1.60
CA ILE A 9 3.69 -0.58 -2.32
C ILE A 9 4.44 0.41 -1.43
N HIS A 10 5.58 0.91 -1.90
CA HIS A 10 6.36 1.93 -1.20
C HIS A 10 5.83 3.35 -1.47
N GLY A 11 6.33 4.34 -0.74
CA GLY A 11 5.86 5.73 -0.84
C GLY A 11 6.86 6.78 -1.30
N LEU A 12 8.16 6.49 -1.41
CA LEU A 12 9.15 7.50 -1.86
C LEU A 12 9.79 7.07 -3.17
N GLY A 13 9.90 7.99 -4.13
CA GLY A 13 10.47 7.78 -5.46
C GLY A 13 11.95 7.34 -5.53
N MET A 14 12.68 7.33 -4.40
CA MET A 14 14.00 6.70 -4.33
C MET A 14 13.99 5.57 -3.33
N GLN A 15 13.75 4.37 -3.83
CA GLN A 15 13.93 3.15 -3.09
C GLN A 15 14.91 2.27 -3.84
N LYS A 16 15.62 1.41 -3.13
CA LYS A 16 16.36 0.33 -3.79
C LYS A 16 15.40 -0.81 -4.09
N GLU A 17 15.75 -1.67 -5.03
CA GLU A 17 14.96 -2.86 -5.36
C GLU A 17 14.67 -3.74 -4.13
N ASP A 18 15.52 -3.67 -3.10
CA ASP A 18 15.42 -4.43 -1.84
C ASP A 18 14.59 -3.76 -0.73
N TYR A 19 13.86 -2.67 -1.01
CA TYR A 19 13.16 -1.88 0.01
C TYR A 19 12.19 -2.72 0.88
N ALA A 20 11.57 -3.74 0.29
CA ALA A 20 10.57 -4.56 0.95
C ALA A 20 11.17 -5.71 1.78
N ASP A 21 12.46 -6.01 1.63
CA ASP A 21 13.08 -7.21 2.20
C ASP A 21 12.92 -7.31 3.72
N THR A 22 13.09 -6.17 4.41
CA THR A 22 12.92 -6.11 5.88
C THR A 22 11.47 -6.42 6.26
N LEU A 23 10.50 -5.81 5.58
CA LEU A 23 9.08 -6.03 5.84
C LEU A 23 8.71 -7.50 5.56
N ILE A 24 9.11 -8.04 4.41
CA ILE A 24 8.83 -9.42 4.00
C ILE A 24 9.40 -10.40 5.02
N SER A 25 10.67 -10.22 5.41
CA SER A 25 11.34 -11.09 6.39
C SER A 25 10.64 -11.07 7.75
N ARG A 26 10.24 -9.89 8.23
CA ARG A 26 9.53 -9.73 9.50
C ARG A 26 8.12 -10.31 9.44
N LEU A 27 7.39 -10.03 8.35
CA LEU A 27 6.05 -10.54 8.13
C LEU A 27 6.04 -12.06 8.05
N HIS A 28 6.98 -12.67 7.32
CA HIS A 28 7.12 -14.14 7.26
C HIS A 28 7.33 -14.74 8.65
N LYS A 29 8.22 -14.14 9.45
CA LYS A 29 8.49 -14.60 10.81
C LYS A 29 7.23 -14.53 11.69
N GLU A 30 6.54 -13.40 11.70
CA GLU A 30 5.31 -13.25 12.49
C GLU A 30 4.19 -14.17 11.98
N PHE A 31 4.09 -14.38 10.67
CA PHE A 31 3.10 -15.29 10.07
C PHE A 31 3.33 -16.75 10.48
N ASP A 32 4.57 -17.25 10.40
CA ASP A 32 4.92 -18.60 10.86
C ASP A 32 4.59 -18.79 12.35
N GLN A 33 4.79 -17.75 13.16
CA GLN A 33 4.45 -17.75 14.60
C GLN A 33 2.94 -17.77 14.83
N VAL A 34 2.18 -16.94 14.11
CA VAL A 34 0.71 -16.88 14.20
C VAL A 34 0.08 -18.21 13.79
N MET A 35 0.59 -18.82 12.72
CA MET A 35 0.11 -20.11 12.21
C MET A 35 0.59 -21.31 13.04
N VAL A 36 1.57 -21.11 13.93
CA VAL A 36 2.28 -22.19 14.65
C VAL A 36 2.80 -23.25 13.67
N TRP A 37 3.26 -22.79 12.49
CA TRP A 37 3.71 -23.64 11.39
C TRP A 37 4.99 -23.06 10.79
N PRO A 38 6.16 -23.66 11.09
CA PRO A 38 7.43 -23.21 10.52
C PRO A 38 7.44 -23.32 8.99
N GLY A 39 7.76 -22.22 8.31
CA GLY A 39 7.76 -22.14 6.85
C GLY A 39 6.37 -22.02 6.22
N ALA A 40 5.32 -21.73 7.00
CA ALA A 40 3.97 -21.46 6.50
C ALA A 40 3.96 -20.31 5.51
N ALA A 41 4.63 -19.21 5.84
CA ALA A 41 4.57 -17.97 5.07
C ALA A 41 4.98 -18.19 3.61
N LYS A 42 6.05 -18.95 3.37
CA LYS A 42 6.53 -19.27 2.01
C LYS A 42 5.56 -20.15 1.22
N GLN A 43 4.74 -20.93 1.90
CA GLN A 43 3.76 -21.84 1.29
C GLN A 43 2.40 -21.17 1.09
N VAL A 44 2.09 -20.17 1.90
CA VAL A 44 0.77 -19.56 2.02
C VAL A 44 0.69 -18.18 1.37
N LEU A 45 1.77 -17.38 1.44
CA LEU A 45 1.81 -16.01 0.94
C LEU A 45 2.63 -15.93 -0.33
N ASP A 46 2.15 -15.22 -1.35
CA ASP A 46 2.94 -14.80 -2.51
C ASP A 46 3.05 -13.28 -2.48
N ILE A 47 4.25 -12.75 -2.19
CA ILE A 47 4.46 -11.33 -1.97
C ILE A 47 5.20 -10.70 -3.15
N GLU A 48 4.60 -9.67 -3.74
CA GLU A 48 5.15 -8.89 -4.86
C GLU A 48 5.40 -7.43 -4.43
N PRO A 49 6.65 -7.01 -4.25
CA PRO A 49 7.02 -5.61 -4.12
C PRO A 49 6.81 -4.85 -5.44
N VAL A 50 6.16 -3.68 -5.38
CA VAL A 50 5.94 -2.82 -6.54
C VAL A 50 6.88 -1.64 -6.51
N TYR A 51 7.69 -1.53 -7.56
CA TYR A 51 8.57 -0.39 -7.79
C TYR A 51 7.95 0.57 -8.82
N TRP A 52 7.41 1.70 -8.36
CA TRP A 52 6.86 2.75 -9.24
C TRP A 52 7.77 3.99 -9.35
N ALA A 53 8.83 4.03 -8.55
CA ALA A 53 9.80 5.11 -8.42
C ALA A 53 10.50 5.49 -9.74
N ASP A 54 10.79 4.51 -10.61
CA ASP A 54 11.40 4.70 -11.93
C ASP A 54 10.68 5.75 -12.80
N VAL A 55 9.39 6.01 -12.55
CA VAL A 55 8.60 6.98 -13.31
C VAL A 55 9.13 8.41 -13.14
N PHE A 56 9.72 8.73 -11.98
CA PHE A 56 10.10 10.10 -11.62
C PHE A 56 11.60 10.27 -11.33
N GLU A 57 12.31 9.19 -11.00
CA GLU A 57 13.67 9.21 -10.42
C GLU A 57 14.66 10.13 -11.17
N GLU A 58 14.75 10.02 -12.50
CA GLU A 58 15.68 10.86 -13.30
C GLU A 58 15.39 12.36 -13.18
N ARG A 59 14.11 12.74 -13.16
CA ARG A 59 13.69 14.16 -13.13
C ARG A 59 13.85 14.74 -11.74
N GLU A 60 13.61 13.95 -10.71
CA GLU A 60 13.75 14.39 -9.32
C GLU A 60 15.21 14.60 -8.93
N GLU A 61 16.11 13.69 -9.31
CA GLU A 61 17.54 13.85 -9.02
C GLU A 61 18.11 15.07 -9.77
N ALA A 62 17.71 15.31 -11.03
CA ALA A 62 18.07 16.53 -11.74
C ALA A 62 17.60 17.80 -11.02
N LEU A 63 16.35 17.80 -10.53
CA LEU A 63 15.78 18.92 -9.77
C LEU A 63 16.52 19.15 -8.45
N PHE A 64 16.85 18.08 -7.72
CA PHE A 64 17.61 18.14 -6.48
C PHE A 64 19.02 18.71 -6.71
N GLN A 65 19.72 18.24 -7.74
CA GLN A 65 21.04 18.75 -8.10
C GLN A 65 20.99 20.24 -8.44
N GLN A 66 19.99 20.67 -9.21
CA GLN A 66 19.84 22.06 -9.61
C GLN A 66 19.45 22.99 -8.44
N LEU A 67 18.52 22.59 -7.58
CA LEU A 67 17.98 23.49 -6.55
C LEU A 67 18.74 23.45 -5.23
N VAL A 68 19.33 22.29 -4.87
CA VAL A 68 19.89 22.08 -3.53
C VAL A 68 21.41 21.91 -3.58
N SER A 69 21.90 20.91 -4.33
CA SER A 69 23.33 20.59 -4.35
C SER A 69 24.16 21.71 -4.96
N SER A 70 23.78 22.19 -6.14
CA SER A 70 24.54 23.24 -6.85
C SER A 70 24.50 24.59 -6.13
N GLN A 71 23.45 24.84 -5.35
CA GLN A 71 23.27 26.07 -4.57
C GLN A 71 23.89 25.97 -3.16
N GLY A 72 24.45 24.82 -2.78
CA GLY A 72 25.08 24.62 -1.48
C GLY A 72 24.13 24.84 -0.29
N LEU A 73 22.84 24.55 -0.45
CA LEU A 73 21.85 24.82 0.61
C LEU A 73 22.09 23.92 1.83
N ASN A 74 21.80 24.43 3.03
CA ASN A 74 21.86 23.66 4.28
C ASN A 74 20.82 22.51 4.30
N TYR A 75 20.85 21.64 5.32
CA TYR A 75 19.83 20.60 5.53
C TYR A 75 19.52 19.74 4.28
N GLN A 76 20.55 19.42 3.48
CA GLN A 76 20.38 18.77 2.17
C GLN A 76 19.58 17.47 2.27
N VAL A 77 19.76 16.68 3.33
CA VAL A 77 19.01 15.43 3.56
C VAL A 77 17.51 15.70 3.74
N LEU A 78 17.13 16.69 4.56
CA LEU A 78 15.73 17.05 4.77
C LEU A 78 15.13 17.66 3.50
N ARG A 79 15.88 18.51 2.79
CA ARG A 79 15.45 19.09 1.52
C ARG A 79 15.27 18.03 0.44
N ARG A 80 16.14 17.01 0.39
CA ARG A 80 16.00 15.85 -0.48
C ARG A 80 14.68 15.15 -0.18
N PHE A 81 14.45 14.78 1.07
CA PHE A 81 13.19 14.16 1.49
C PHE A 81 11.96 14.99 1.09
N VAL A 82 11.96 16.30 1.38
CA VAL A 82 10.85 17.18 1.02
C VAL A 82 10.65 17.28 -0.48
N ILE A 83 11.73 17.36 -1.26
CA ILE A 83 11.65 17.41 -2.72
C ILE A 83 11.07 16.11 -3.26
N HIS A 84 11.59 14.94 -2.90
CA HIS A 84 11.04 13.67 -3.39
C HIS A 84 9.58 13.50 -2.96
N TYR A 85 9.28 13.75 -1.68
CA TYR A 85 7.91 13.60 -1.20
C TYR A 85 6.90 14.58 -1.85
N LEU A 86 7.22 15.89 -1.90
CA LEU A 86 6.31 16.89 -2.46
C LEU A 86 6.30 16.88 -3.99
N ALA A 87 7.45 16.63 -4.65
CA ALA A 87 7.52 16.53 -6.09
C ALA A 87 6.74 15.29 -6.56
N ASP A 88 6.92 14.12 -5.93
CA ASP A 88 6.10 12.94 -6.21
C ASP A 88 4.62 13.24 -5.99
N ALA A 89 4.23 13.88 -4.88
CA ALA A 89 2.83 14.21 -4.60
C ALA A 89 2.20 15.17 -5.65
N VAL A 90 2.98 16.13 -6.15
CA VAL A 90 2.56 17.09 -7.18
C VAL A 90 2.57 16.44 -8.57
N ALA A 91 3.55 15.59 -8.87
CA ALA A 91 3.69 14.92 -10.16
C ALA A 91 2.70 13.74 -10.30
N TYR A 92 2.31 13.13 -9.19
CA TYR A 92 1.26 12.13 -9.06
C TYR A 92 -0.13 12.80 -8.97
N GLN A 93 -0.51 13.47 -10.05
CA GLN A 93 -1.83 14.07 -10.20
C GLN A 93 -2.50 13.61 -11.50
N PRO A 94 -3.78 13.23 -11.47
CA PRO A 94 -4.53 12.97 -12.69
C PRO A 94 -4.69 14.29 -13.45
N VAL A 95 -4.21 14.35 -14.69
CA VAL A 95 -4.39 15.48 -15.61
C VAL A 95 -5.43 15.15 -16.69
N GLU A 96 -6.07 16.17 -17.26
CA GLU A 96 -7.22 16.04 -18.17
C GLU A 96 -6.95 15.16 -19.42
N HIS A 97 -5.68 15.03 -19.84
CA HIS A 97 -5.28 14.17 -20.95
C HIS A 97 -4.71 12.84 -20.43
N GLN A 98 -5.28 11.72 -20.86
CA GLN A 98 -4.74 10.37 -20.60
C GLN A 98 -3.31 10.26 -21.17
N GLY A 99 -2.38 9.67 -20.40
CA GLY A 99 -1.01 9.43 -20.85
C GLY A 99 0.13 10.00 -19.99
N HIS A 100 -0.14 10.54 -18.80
CA HIS A 100 0.90 11.09 -17.92
C HIS A 100 1.02 10.33 -16.59
N ASN A 101 2.20 10.46 -15.95
CA ASN A 101 2.67 9.94 -14.66
C ASN A 101 1.71 9.10 -13.80
N TYR A 102 0.51 9.59 -13.48
CA TYR A 102 -0.54 8.83 -12.81
C TYR A 102 -0.81 7.47 -13.48
N ASP A 103 -1.05 7.45 -14.80
CA ASP A 103 -1.32 6.23 -15.56
C ASP A 103 -0.06 5.36 -15.65
N ALA A 104 1.14 5.97 -15.62
CA ALA A 104 2.40 5.24 -15.64
C ALA A 104 2.65 4.48 -14.32
N VAL A 105 2.38 5.12 -13.18
CA VAL A 105 2.39 4.49 -11.86
C VAL A 105 1.33 3.39 -11.80
N HIS A 106 0.10 3.64 -12.25
CA HIS A 106 -0.94 2.61 -12.26
C HIS A 106 -0.60 1.42 -13.15
N ARG A 107 0.14 1.61 -14.25
CA ARG A 107 0.66 0.49 -15.06
C ARG A 107 1.64 -0.40 -14.32
N THR A 108 2.43 0.11 -13.37
CA THR A 108 3.33 -0.75 -12.58
C THR A 108 2.52 -1.64 -11.63
N LEU A 109 1.48 -1.10 -11.00
CA LEU A 109 0.53 -1.87 -10.18
C LEU A 109 -0.19 -2.92 -11.03
N ASN A 110 -0.71 -2.57 -12.21
CA ASN A 110 -1.38 -3.53 -13.11
C ASN A 110 -0.46 -4.71 -13.50
N ARG A 111 0.83 -4.44 -13.77
CA ARG A 111 1.80 -5.52 -14.07
C ARG A 111 2.03 -6.43 -12.87
N ALA A 112 2.13 -5.87 -11.66
CA ALA A 112 2.27 -6.66 -10.43
C ALA A 112 1.03 -7.52 -10.16
N MET A 113 -0.16 -6.96 -10.35
CA MET A 113 -1.43 -7.69 -10.27
C MET A 113 -1.48 -8.84 -11.28
N HIS A 114 -1.07 -8.59 -12.53
CA HIS A 114 -0.98 -9.64 -13.55
C HIS A 114 0.00 -10.75 -13.15
N ALA A 115 1.19 -10.39 -12.68
CA ALA A 115 2.18 -11.36 -12.20
C ALA A 115 1.64 -12.21 -11.03
N LEU A 116 0.97 -11.59 -10.06
CA LEU A 116 0.31 -12.29 -8.96
C LEU A 116 -0.80 -13.23 -9.44
N ALA A 117 -1.65 -12.79 -10.38
CA ALA A 117 -2.70 -13.62 -10.96
C ALA A 117 -2.15 -14.84 -11.71
N GLN A 118 -1.07 -14.67 -12.49
CA GLN A 118 -0.42 -15.77 -13.21
C GLN A 118 0.15 -16.83 -12.26
N ARG A 119 0.67 -16.42 -11.10
CA ARG A 119 1.28 -17.34 -10.11
C ARG A 119 0.27 -18.00 -9.16
N ASN A 120 -0.84 -17.33 -8.84
CA ASN A 120 -1.78 -17.77 -7.81
C ASN A 120 -3.17 -18.14 -8.34
N GLY A 121 -3.45 -17.84 -9.60
CA GLY A 121 -4.76 -17.98 -10.23
C GLY A 121 -5.56 -16.66 -10.22
N PRO A 122 -6.51 -16.51 -11.15
CA PRO A 122 -7.28 -15.28 -11.35
C PRO A 122 -8.22 -14.93 -10.19
N GLU A 123 -8.50 -15.86 -9.28
CA GLU A 123 -9.43 -15.69 -8.17
C GLU A 123 -8.74 -15.73 -6.81
N ALA A 124 -7.41 -15.61 -6.76
CA ALA A 124 -6.69 -15.62 -5.49
C ALA A 124 -7.08 -14.41 -4.61
N PRO A 125 -7.19 -14.58 -3.28
CA PRO A 125 -7.45 -13.46 -2.37
C PRO A 125 -6.27 -12.49 -2.39
N LEU A 126 -6.58 -11.20 -2.48
CA LEU A 126 -5.61 -10.13 -2.61
C LEU A 126 -5.52 -9.28 -1.34
N CYS A 127 -4.29 -9.10 -0.86
CA CYS A 127 -3.94 -8.21 0.24
C CYS A 127 -3.00 -7.10 -0.25
N ILE A 128 -3.25 -5.88 0.20
CA ILE A 128 -2.40 -4.72 -0.10
C ILE A 128 -1.71 -4.25 1.18
N ILE A 129 -0.41 -4.02 1.10
CA ILE A 129 0.39 -3.43 2.18
C ILE A 129 1.09 -2.19 1.61
N ALA A 130 0.67 -1.00 2.05
CA ALA A 130 1.06 0.24 1.39
C ALA A 130 1.57 1.29 2.37
N HIS A 131 2.73 1.86 2.05
CA HIS A 131 3.43 2.84 2.87
C HIS A 131 3.26 4.26 2.31
N SER A 132 2.96 5.25 3.16
CA SER A 132 3.07 6.67 2.81
C SER A 132 2.30 7.03 1.53
N LEU A 133 2.93 7.68 0.54
CA LEU A 133 2.32 7.97 -0.76
C LEU A 133 1.85 6.69 -1.49
N GLY A 134 2.50 5.56 -1.25
CA GLY A 134 2.08 4.26 -1.76
C GLY A 134 0.66 3.88 -1.34
N ALA A 135 0.25 4.26 -0.13
CA ALA A 135 -1.13 4.04 0.33
C ALA A 135 -2.12 4.95 -0.40
N VAL A 136 -1.70 6.18 -0.75
CA VAL A 136 -2.50 7.07 -1.61
C VAL A 136 -2.61 6.51 -3.03
N ILE A 137 -1.51 6.05 -3.60
CA ILE A 137 -1.46 5.42 -4.93
C ILE A 137 -2.37 4.19 -4.97
N ALA A 138 -2.25 3.30 -3.98
CA ALA A 138 -3.07 2.12 -3.84
C ALA A 138 -4.55 2.47 -3.68
N SER A 139 -4.88 3.43 -2.80
CA SER A 139 -6.26 3.87 -2.59
C SER A 139 -6.88 4.41 -3.88
N ASN A 140 -6.19 5.29 -4.60
CA ASN A 140 -6.65 5.80 -5.89
C ASN A 140 -6.78 4.70 -6.96
N PHE A 141 -5.82 3.76 -7.01
CA PHE A 141 -5.87 2.63 -7.95
C PHE A 141 -7.11 1.76 -7.74
N PHE A 142 -7.38 1.36 -6.50
CA PHE A 142 -8.59 0.58 -6.20
C PHE A 142 -9.87 1.42 -6.27
N TYR A 143 -9.80 2.73 -6.04
CA TYR A 143 -10.94 3.62 -6.25
C TYR A 143 -11.35 3.64 -7.71
N ASP A 144 -10.39 3.77 -8.63
CA ASP A 144 -10.65 3.75 -10.07
C ASP A 144 -11.22 2.40 -10.55
N LEU A 145 -10.83 1.29 -9.92
CA LEU A 145 -11.40 -0.05 -10.17
C LEU A 145 -12.84 -0.19 -9.63
N GLN A 146 -13.12 0.31 -8.42
CA GLN A 146 -14.44 0.17 -7.78
C GLN A 146 -15.47 1.18 -8.30
N TYR A 147 -15.02 2.34 -8.76
CA TYR A 147 -15.88 3.45 -9.18
C TYR A 147 -15.50 4.00 -10.56
N PRO A 148 -15.52 3.16 -11.61
CA PRO A 148 -15.17 3.57 -12.96
C PRO A 148 -16.14 4.65 -13.45
N SER A 149 -15.62 5.85 -13.69
CA SER A 149 -16.39 6.99 -14.20
C SER A 149 -15.80 7.51 -15.51
N SER A 150 -14.62 8.12 -15.47
CA SER A 150 -13.97 8.74 -16.63
C SER A 150 -12.60 8.15 -17.00
N ARG A 151 -11.94 7.43 -16.09
CA ARG A 151 -10.72 6.65 -16.36
C ARG A 151 -11.08 5.17 -16.41
N ILE A 152 -10.61 4.50 -17.46
CA ILE A 152 -10.72 3.05 -17.60
C ILE A 152 -9.38 2.46 -17.14
N PRO A 153 -9.35 1.74 -15.99
CA PRO A 153 -8.13 1.08 -15.54
C PRO A 153 -7.60 0.11 -16.59
N SER A 154 -6.27 0.11 -16.78
CA SER A 154 -5.61 -0.78 -17.74
C SER A 154 -5.42 -2.19 -17.17
N ILE A 155 -6.45 -3.02 -17.28
CA ILE A 155 -6.41 -4.42 -16.83
C ILE A 155 -5.79 -5.29 -17.94
N VAL A 156 -4.82 -6.15 -17.60
CA VAL A 156 -4.12 -6.98 -18.60
C VAL A 156 -4.99 -8.17 -19.00
N ASP A 157 -5.51 -8.90 -18.02
CA ASP A 157 -6.50 -9.95 -18.21
C ASP A 157 -7.83 -9.55 -17.55
N VAL A 158 -8.78 -9.09 -18.37
CA VAL A 158 -10.12 -8.68 -17.93
C VAL A 158 -10.93 -9.82 -17.32
N THR A 159 -10.54 -11.09 -17.53
CA THR A 159 -11.21 -12.24 -16.91
C THR A 159 -10.69 -12.53 -15.50
N SER A 160 -9.53 -11.98 -15.12
CA SER A 160 -8.95 -12.12 -13.79
C SER A 160 -9.67 -11.26 -12.75
N ALA A 161 -10.34 -11.92 -11.80
CA ALA A 161 -11.00 -11.24 -10.67
C ALA A 161 -10.00 -10.50 -9.78
N LEU A 162 -8.79 -11.05 -9.64
CA LEU A 162 -7.67 -10.40 -8.98
C LEU A 162 -7.31 -9.11 -9.69
N GLU A 163 -7.07 -9.12 -11.01
CA GLU A 163 -6.67 -7.91 -11.73
C GLU A 163 -7.78 -6.85 -11.78
N ARG A 164 -9.05 -7.25 -11.75
CA ARG A 164 -10.20 -6.32 -11.58
C ARG A 164 -10.30 -5.73 -10.16
N GLY A 165 -9.56 -6.26 -9.19
CA GLY A 165 -9.64 -5.87 -7.78
C GLY A 165 -10.85 -6.45 -7.06
N ASP A 166 -11.58 -7.39 -7.68
CA ASP A 166 -12.77 -8.03 -7.12
C ASP A 166 -12.43 -8.88 -5.89
N THR A 167 -11.20 -9.43 -5.85
CA THR A 167 -10.71 -10.29 -4.77
C THR A 167 -9.92 -9.53 -3.70
N LEU A 168 -9.97 -8.20 -3.66
CA LEU A 168 -9.37 -7.42 -2.57
C LEU A 168 -10.03 -7.78 -1.24
N THR A 169 -9.30 -8.43 -0.33
CA THR A 169 -9.79 -8.86 0.98
C THR A 169 -9.20 -8.04 2.12
N ASN A 170 -7.96 -7.56 1.98
CA ASN A 170 -7.25 -6.87 3.05
C ASN A 170 -6.49 -5.65 2.51
N PHE A 171 -6.46 -4.58 3.30
CA PHE A 171 -5.70 -3.38 2.99
C PHE A 171 -5.02 -2.86 4.26
N TYR A 172 -3.69 -2.76 4.23
CA TYR A 172 -2.90 -2.26 5.34
C TYR A 172 -2.17 -1.00 4.89
N SER A 173 -2.59 0.15 5.39
CA SER A 173 -1.89 1.42 5.18
C SER A 173 -1.03 1.76 6.38
N PHE A 174 0.12 2.40 6.17
CA PHE A 174 0.92 2.90 7.29
C PHE A 174 1.73 4.14 6.92
N GLY A 175 1.91 5.04 7.90
CA GLY A 175 2.57 6.32 7.69
C GLY A 175 1.92 7.15 6.57
N THR A 176 0.61 7.02 6.36
CA THR A 176 -0.05 7.57 5.17
C THR A 176 -0.51 9.01 5.34
N THR A 177 -0.32 9.79 4.27
CA THR A 177 -0.84 11.15 4.11
C THR A 177 -2.20 11.21 3.41
N LEU A 178 -2.87 10.07 3.21
CA LEU A 178 -4.20 10.00 2.59
C LEU A 178 -5.21 11.03 3.15
N PRO A 179 -5.24 11.35 4.46
CA PRO A 179 -6.09 12.43 4.97
C PRO A 179 -5.86 13.79 4.34
N LEU A 180 -4.62 14.13 3.96
CA LEU A 180 -4.31 15.40 3.31
C LEU A 180 -4.82 15.43 1.86
N TRP A 181 -4.93 14.27 1.22
CA TRP A 181 -5.49 14.14 -0.13
C TRP A 181 -6.99 14.38 -0.16
N SER A 182 -7.66 14.40 0.99
CA SER A 182 -9.05 14.84 1.12
C SER A 182 -9.31 16.21 0.53
N LEU A 183 -8.34 17.12 0.68
CA LEU A 183 -8.44 18.50 0.23
C LEU A 183 -8.54 18.62 -1.30
N ARG A 184 -8.19 17.56 -2.05
CA ARG A 184 -8.31 17.53 -3.50
C ARG A 184 -9.72 17.23 -3.98
N TYR A 185 -10.53 16.59 -3.16
CA TYR A 185 -11.86 16.13 -3.54
C TYR A 185 -12.92 17.03 -2.93
N HIS A 186 -13.88 17.46 -3.74
CA HIS A 186 -15.08 18.13 -3.24
C HIS A 186 -15.88 17.18 -2.32
N ASP A 187 -15.93 15.89 -2.68
CA ASP A 187 -16.64 14.84 -1.95
C ASP A 187 -15.65 13.74 -1.49
N PHE A 188 -14.88 14.02 -0.44
CA PHE A 188 -13.96 13.05 0.16
C PHE A 188 -14.67 11.88 0.88
N SER A 189 -15.99 11.87 0.91
CA SER A 189 -16.85 10.93 1.63
C SER A 189 -17.02 9.56 0.95
N ARG A 190 -16.09 9.16 0.07
CA ARG A 190 -16.17 7.88 -0.66
C ARG A 190 -14.84 7.12 -0.66
N PRO A 191 -14.46 6.46 0.44
CA PRO A 191 -13.31 5.57 0.46
C PRO A 191 -13.55 4.33 -0.43
N ILE A 192 -12.45 3.63 -0.74
CA ILE A 192 -12.53 2.26 -1.25
C ILE A 192 -13.17 1.34 -0.20
N GLN A 193 -13.84 0.30 -0.66
CA GLN A 193 -14.39 -0.75 0.19
C GLN A 193 -13.37 -1.90 0.31
N VAL A 194 -13.18 -2.37 1.54
CA VAL A 194 -12.31 -3.51 1.85
C VAL A 194 -13.04 -4.42 2.85
N PRO A 195 -13.43 -5.64 2.46
CA PRO A 195 -13.28 -6.26 1.15
C PRO A 195 -13.91 -5.47 -0.01
N SER A 196 -13.45 -5.73 -1.22
CA SER A 196 -14.12 -5.25 -2.43
C SER A 196 -15.60 -5.68 -2.43
N PRO A 197 -16.53 -4.87 -2.99
CA PRO A 197 -17.95 -5.22 -3.00
C PRO A 197 -18.25 -6.58 -3.66
N LEU A 198 -17.37 -7.05 -4.54
CA LEU A 198 -17.50 -8.33 -5.24
C LEU A 198 -16.79 -9.49 -4.52
N ALA A 199 -16.02 -9.23 -3.46
CA ALA A 199 -15.24 -10.25 -2.76
C ALA A 199 -16.13 -11.37 -2.18
N GLY A 200 -17.37 -11.05 -1.77
CA GLY A 200 -18.33 -12.03 -1.26
C GLY A 200 -18.77 -13.08 -2.30
N GLN A 201 -18.59 -12.82 -3.60
CA GLN A 201 -18.86 -13.81 -4.66
C GLN A 201 -17.78 -14.90 -4.70
N TYR A 202 -16.53 -14.54 -4.38
CA TYR A 202 -15.37 -15.44 -4.40
C TYR A 202 -15.11 -16.07 -3.04
N PHE A 203 -15.33 -15.30 -1.96
CA PHE A 203 -15.09 -15.74 -0.58
C PHE A 203 -16.30 -15.43 0.31
N PRO A 204 -17.42 -16.17 0.16
CA PRO A 204 -18.62 -15.93 0.95
C PRO A 204 -18.33 -15.90 2.46
N GLY A 205 -18.82 -14.87 3.13
CA GLY A 205 -18.68 -14.66 4.58
C GLY A 205 -17.29 -14.23 5.06
N LEU A 206 -16.33 -14.01 4.16
CA LEU A 206 -15.03 -13.45 4.54
C LEU A 206 -15.21 -11.98 4.95
N GLU A 207 -14.88 -11.64 6.20
CA GLU A 207 -15.00 -10.25 6.68
C GLU A 207 -13.95 -9.30 6.08
N GLY A 208 -12.72 -9.78 5.84
CA GLY A 208 -11.58 -8.93 5.50
C GLY A 208 -11.29 -7.81 6.50
N GLU A 209 -10.46 -6.86 6.10
CA GLU A 209 -10.22 -5.62 6.86
C GLU A 209 -9.35 -4.59 6.13
N TRP A 210 -9.63 -3.31 6.41
CA TRP A 210 -8.66 -2.23 6.26
C TRP A 210 -8.17 -1.76 7.63
N VAL A 211 -6.86 -1.89 7.89
CA VAL A 211 -6.21 -1.34 9.09
C VAL A 211 -5.19 -0.29 8.68
N ASN A 212 -5.22 0.86 9.35
CA ASN A 212 -4.24 1.91 9.16
C ASN A 212 -3.31 2.00 10.39
N PHE A 213 -2.01 2.10 10.17
CA PHE A 213 -1.03 2.27 11.24
C PHE A 213 -0.41 3.66 11.19
N TYR A 214 -0.31 4.32 12.33
CA TYR A 214 0.33 5.62 12.44
C TYR A 214 1.17 5.70 13.71
N ASP A 215 2.21 6.52 13.68
CA ASP A 215 3.01 6.90 14.83
C ASP A 215 2.72 8.38 15.15
N ARG A 216 2.56 8.71 16.43
CA ARG A 216 2.36 10.10 16.86
C ARG A 216 3.55 11.01 16.51
N ASP A 217 4.74 10.44 16.40
CA ASP A 217 5.97 11.16 16.05
C ASP A 217 6.23 11.18 14.53
N ASP A 218 5.37 10.54 13.72
CA ASP A 218 5.44 10.60 12.26
C ASP A 218 4.59 11.76 11.73
N ILE A 219 5.25 12.81 11.28
CA ILE A 219 4.60 14.02 10.73
C ILE A 219 3.85 13.79 9.42
N LEU A 220 4.01 12.63 8.79
CA LEU A 220 3.29 12.23 7.58
C LEU A 220 2.27 11.13 7.85
N GLY A 221 2.24 10.54 9.04
CA GLY A 221 1.34 9.46 9.41
C GLY A 221 0.13 9.99 10.18
N TYR A 222 -1.07 9.77 9.65
CA TYR A 222 -2.31 10.25 10.26
C TYR A 222 -3.36 9.13 10.40
N PRO A 223 -4.24 9.20 11.42
CA PRO A 223 -5.40 8.33 11.49
C PRO A 223 -6.39 8.66 10.37
N LEU A 224 -7.09 7.64 9.86
CA LEU A 224 -8.05 7.77 8.77
C LEU A 224 -9.50 7.88 9.26
N ARG A 225 -9.92 7.13 10.27
CA ARG A 225 -11.31 7.10 10.73
C ARG A 225 -11.86 8.46 11.16
N PRO A 226 -11.12 9.34 11.86
CA PRO A 226 -11.66 10.61 12.34
C PRO A 226 -11.94 11.64 11.24
N ILE A 227 -11.48 11.40 10.01
CA ILE A 227 -11.49 12.41 8.95
C ILE A 227 -12.87 12.58 8.30
N ASP A 228 -13.66 11.50 8.25
CA ASP A 228 -14.98 11.45 7.63
C ASP A 228 -15.74 10.18 8.09
N PRO A 229 -17.06 10.23 8.35
CA PRO A 229 -17.84 9.05 8.72
C PRO A 229 -17.76 7.87 7.74
N ALA A 230 -17.55 8.13 6.44
CA ALA A 230 -17.38 7.08 5.46
C ALA A 230 -16.05 6.32 5.66
N TYR A 231 -14.98 7.03 6.03
CA TYR A 231 -13.71 6.40 6.40
C TYR A 231 -13.79 5.69 7.74
N GLU A 232 -14.56 6.20 8.70
CA GLU A 232 -14.84 5.48 9.95
C GLU A 232 -15.50 4.12 9.67
N ALA A 233 -16.40 4.05 8.69
CA ALA A 233 -17.06 2.80 8.29
C ALA A 233 -16.15 1.87 7.48
N ALA A 234 -15.30 2.41 6.61
CA ALA A 234 -14.44 1.61 5.73
C ALA A 234 -13.16 1.11 6.43
N VAL A 235 -12.59 1.89 7.35
CA VAL A 235 -11.35 1.58 8.06
C VAL A 235 -11.69 0.89 9.38
N LYS A 236 -11.42 -0.42 9.44
CA LYS A 236 -11.71 -1.26 10.62
C LYS A 236 -11.01 -0.74 11.86
N GLU A 237 -9.78 -0.25 11.74
CA GLU A 237 -8.97 0.16 12.88
C GLU A 237 -7.88 1.16 12.45
N ASP A 238 -7.75 2.26 13.20
CA ASP A 238 -6.53 3.08 13.24
C ASP A 238 -5.70 2.63 14.43
N MET A 239 -4.56 1.99 14.17
CA MET A 239 -3.69 1.45 15.19
C MET A 239 -2.46 2.34 15.37
N GLU A 240 -2.38 2.98 16.53
CA GLU A 240 -1.17 3.68 16.94
C GLU A 240 -0.04 2.67 17.18
N ILE A 241 1.13 2.93 16.59
CA ILE A 241 2.35 2.17 16.83
C ILE A 241 3.50 3.11 17.15
N ASN A 242 4.53 2.58 17.80
CA ASN A 242 5.81 3.25 17.95
C ASN A 242 6.79 2.69 16.90
N SER A 243 6.99 3.43 15.81
CA SER A 243 7.87 3.14 14.69
C SER A 243 9.34 3.54 14.95
N GLY A 244 9.62 4.34 15.97
CA GLY A 244 10.97 4.78 16.36
C GLY A 244 11.30 4.59 17.85
N GLY A 245 12.35 3.80 18.14
CA GLY A 245 12.89 3.65 19.49
C GLY A 245 13.44 4.96 20.10
N LEU A 246 13.83 4.92 21.38
CA LEU A 246 14.17 6.04 22.29
C LEU A 246 15.15 7.15 21.82
N ILE A 247 15.61 7.17 20.57
CA ILE A 247 16.41 8.23 19.98
C ILE A 247 15.80 8.62 18.62
N GLY A 248 15.02 9.70 18.59
CA GLY A 248 14.65 10.39 17.36
C GLY A 248 13.15 10.58 17.11
N SER A 249 12.45 11.24 18.03
CA SER A 249 11.04 11.61 17.90
C SER A 249 10.77 12.79 16.95
N TRP A 250 11.55 12.97 15.88
CA TRP A 250 11.29 13.94 14.78
C TRP A 250 12.36 13.81 13.68
N ASN A 251 12.19 12.93 12.68
CA ASN A 251 12.93 12.96 11.40
C ASN A 251 12.42 11.88 10.40
N PRO A 252 12.84 11.90 9.11
CA PRO A 252 12.52 10.89 8.11
C PRO A 252 12.78 9.41 8.49
N LEU A 253 13.50 9.13 9.58
CA LEU A 253 13.74 7.76 10.04
C LEU A 253 12.52 7.17 10.76
N SER A 254 11.68 7.96 11.46
CA SER A 254 10.44 7.43 12.06
C SER A 254 9.49 6.93 10.97
N HIS A 255 9.38 7.70 9.88
CA HIS A 255 8.65 7.33 8.68
C HIS A 255 9.19 6.05 8.01
N GLY A 256 10.49 5.74 8.15
CA GLY A 256 11.07 4.46 7.68
C GLY A 256 10.90 3.29 8.65
N GLY A 257 10.67 3.56 9.94
CA GLY A 257 10.73 2.57 11.02
C GLY A 257 9.62 1.51 11.01
N TYR A 258 8.50 1.79 10.34
CA TYR A 258 7.35 0.90 10.23
C TYR A 258 7.71 -0.49 9.70
N PHE A 259 8.59 -0.59 8.70
CA PHE A 259 8.94 -1.84 8.01
C PHE A 259 9.43 -2.93 8.98
N SER A 260 10.07 -2.53 10.08
CA SER A 260 10.64 -3.42 11.09
C SER A 260 9.77 -3.64 12.33
N ASN A 261 8.62 -2.97 12.42
CA ASN A 261 7.80 -2.89 13.63
C ASN A 261 7.06 -4.21 13.94
N GLY A 262 7.30 -4.79 15.12
CA GLY A 262 6.84 -6.14 15.52
C GLY A 262 5.31 -6.27 15.62
N THR A 263 4.68 -5.66 16.63
CA THR A 263 3.67 -4.62 16.34
C THR A 263 2.73 -4.83 15.15
N MET A 264 2.94 -3.94 14.18
CA MET A 264 2.31 -3.90 12.88
C MET A 264 2.42 -5.23 12.12
N ASN A 265 3.64 -5.79 12.01
CA ASN A 265 3.86 -7.03 11.25
C ASN A 265 3.03 -8.20 11.78
N ARG A 266 2.89 -8.32 13.11
CA ARG A 266 2.03 -9.32 13.75
C ARG A 266 0.56 -9.09 13.44
N ARG A 267 0.08 -7.83 13.50
CA ARG A 267 -1.31 -7.48 13.20
C ARG A 267 -1.69 -7.80 11.75
N ILE A 268 -0.76 -7.55 10.82
CA ILE A 268 -0.90 -7.92 9.40
C ILE A 268 -0.91 -9.44 9.25
N ALA A 269 0.06 -10.14 9.88
CA ALA A 269 0.15 -11.60 9.84
C ALA A 269 -1.13 -12.29 10.35
N GLN A 270 -1.74 -11.78 11.41
CA GLN A 270 -3.01 -12.29 11.94
C GLN A 270 -4.16 -12.16 10.94
N GLY A 271 -4.26 -11.03 10.23
CA GLY A 271 -5.29 -10.85 9.22
C GLY A 271 -5.07 -11.73 7.99
N LEU A 272 -3.83 -11.84 7.52
CA LEU A 272 -3.48 -12.78 6.44
C LEU A 272 -3.77 -14.23 6.83
N ALA A 273 -3.48 -14.63 8.06
CA ALA A 273 -3.77 -15.97 8.57
C ALA A 273 -5.27 -16.24 8.58
N ARG A 274 -6.07 -15.30 9.09
CA ARG A 274 -7.55 -15.40 9.04
C ARG A 274 -8.07 -15.55 7.61
N THR A 275 -7.60 -14.72 6.69
CA THR A 275 -7.98 -14.79 5.28
C THR A 275 -7.63 -16.15 4.68
N TRP A 276 -6.39 -16.61 4.86
CA TRP A 276 -5.95 -17.88 4.33
C TRP A 276 -6.74 -19.07 4.90
N THR A 277 -6.90 -19.13 6.23
CA THR A 277 -7.68 -20.17 6.90
C THR A 277 -9.13 -20.19 6.42
N TRP A 278 -9.75 -19.02 6.26
CA TRP A 278 -11.12 -18.93 5.78
C TRP A 278 -11.26 -19.44 4.34
N VAL A 279 -10.37 -19.01 3.44
CA VAL A 279 -10.42 -19.40 2.02
C VAL A 279 -10.14 -20.89 1.82
N ASN A 280 -9.35 -21.51 2.70
CA ASN A 280 -8.98 -22.92 2.61
C ASN A 280 -9.74 -23.83 3.59
N ARG A 281 -10.80 -23.33 4.23
CA ARG A 281 -11.54 -24.04 5.30
C ARG A 281 -12.18 -25.36 4.85
N ASP A 282 -12.52 -25.48 3.56
CA ASP A 282 -13.19 -26.66 3.00
C ASP A 282 -12.18 -27.72 2.51
N LEU A 283 -10.87 -27.44 2.62
CA LEU A 283 -9.81 -28.38 2.24
C LEU A 283 -9.41 -29.34 3.38
N TYR A 284 -10.00 -29.16 4.57
CA TYR A 284 -9.73 -29.92 5.79
C TYR A 284 -11.04 -30.21 6.53
#